data_AF-A0AAJ5C016-F1
#
_entry.id   AF-A0AAJ5C016-F1
#
_cell.length_a   1.000
_cell.length_b   1.000
_cell.length_c   1.000
_cell.angle_alpha   90.00
_cell.angle_beta   90.00
_cell.angle_gamma   90.00
#
_symmetry.space_group_name_H-M   'P 1'
#
loop_
_entity.id
_entity.type
_entity.pdbx_description
1 polymer ?
#
loop_
_entity_poly.entity_id
_entity_poly.type
_entity_poly.pdbx_seq_one_letter_code
_entity_poly.pdbx_strand_id
1 'polypeptide(L)'
;MKSIHKNRTSVLGLVLSLIALSAITLTSIKAGEKASENETRIPATWSFTGTNPLDSSHYTLGQPLPCNDVPEQICSIEADASGSYPDLTPERKADIQEVLDALDNNEVPSTNNTVTGFRSE
;
A
#
# COMPACT_ATOMS: atom_id res chain seq x y z
N MET A 1 40.51 -22.11 84.21
CA MET A 1 39.90 -23.44 84.02
C MET A 1 39.92 -23.81 82.55
N LYS A 2 40.06 -25.10 82.27
CA LYS A 2 40.51 -25.76 81.03
C LYS A 2 39.33 -26.44 80.31
N SER A 3 39.58 -26.84 79.06
CA SER A 3 38.82 -27.76 78.16
C SER A 3 37.86 -27.06 77.20
N ILE A 4 38.00 -27.08 75.86
CA ILE A 4 38.28 -28.12 74.83
C ILE A 4 37.19 -29.20 74.71
N HIS A 5 36.81 -29.42 73.44
CA HIS A 5 35.92 -30.42 72.78
C HIS A 5 34.51 -29.91 72.44
N LYS A 6 33.94 -30.15 71.25
CA LYS A 6 34.15 -31.23 70.28
C LYS A 6 33.59 -30.86 68.88
N ASN A 7 34.30 -31.24 67.82
CA ASN A 7 33.90 -31.18 66.42
C ASN A 7 32.73 -32.15 66.11
N ARG A 8 31.92 -31.85 65.07
CA ARG A 8 31.37 -32.81 64.08
C ARG A 8 30.54 -32.10 62.98
N THR A 9 31.07 -31.95 61.75
CA THR A 9 30.70 -32.73 60.53
C THR A 9 29.18 -32.84 60.30
N SER A 10 28.57 -32.03 59.43
CA SER A 10 28.46 -32.15 57.96
C SER A 10 27.33 -33.08 57.48
N VAL A 11 26.57 -32.57 56.50
CA VAL A 11 25.99 -33.26 55.33
C VAL A 11 24.46 -33.21 55.19
N LEU A 12 24.05 -32.75 54.00
CA LEU A 12 22.80 -32.95 53.26
C LEU A 12 21.55 -32.15 53.65
N GLY A 13 21.31 -31.09 52.86
CA GLY A 13 20.00 -30.48 52.69
C GLY A 13 19.87 -29.92 51.27
N LEU A 14 19.93 -30.80 50.28
CA LEU A 14 19.78 -30.46 48.87
C LEU A 14 18.33 -30.80 48.47
N VAL A 15 17.46 -29.79 48.39
CA VAL A 15 16.25 -29.86 47.57
C VAL A 15 16.15 -28.56 46.80
N LEU A 16 16.43 -28.65 45.49
CA LEU A 16 16.22 -27.59 44.53
C LEU A 16 14.74 -27.20 44.50
N SER A 17 14.42 -25.95 44.85
CA SER A 17 13.15 -25.35 44.46
C SER A 17 13.40 -24.52 43.19
N LEU A 18 13.15 -25.14 42.03
CA LEU A 18 13.06 -24.43 40.75
C LEU A 18 11.69 -23.74 40.69
N ILE A 19 11.64 -22.49 41.15
CA ILE A 19 10.53 -21.59 40.82
C ILE A 19 10.90 -20.95 39.49
N ALA A 20 10.40 -21.51 38.39
CA ALA A 20 10.47 -20.84 37.09
C ALA A 20 9.57 -19.60 37.16
N LEU A 21 10.18 -18.42 37.31
CA LEU A 21 9.52 -17.13 37.12
C LEU A 21 9.12 -17.01 35.64
N SER A 22 7.88 -17.31 35.31
CA SER A 22 7.28 -16.89 34.04
C SER A 22 7.02 -15.39 34.08
N ALA A 23 8.01 -14.61 33.63
CA ALA A 23 7.80 -13.22 33.29
C ALA A 23 6.87 -13.13 32.08
N ILE A 24 5.56 -13.02 32.29
CA ILE A 24 4.61 -12.64 31.25
C ILE A 24 4.82 -11.14 31.02
N THR A 25 5.61 -10.80 30.01
CA THR A 25 5.65 -9.44 29.48
C THR A 25 4.28 -9.15 28.85
N LEU A 26 3.42 -8.42 29.55
CA LEU A 26 2.30 -7.73 28.91
C LEU A 26 2.87 -6.60 28.04
N THR A 27 3.29 -6.92 26.83
CA THR A 27 3.48 -5.91 25.79
C THR A 27 2.10 -5.47 25.34
N SER A 28 1.75 -4.23 25.67
CA SER A 28 0.58 -3.52 25.18
C SER A 28 0.36 -3.79 23.69
N ILE A 29 -0.76 -4.44 23.35
CA ILE A 29 -1.20 -4.60 21.97
C ILE A 29 -1.61 -3.20 21.50
N LYS A 30 -0.66 -2.51 20.87
CA LYS A 30 -0.90 -1.24 20.21
C LYS A 30 -1.84 -1.51 19.06
N ALA A 31 -2.95 -0.78 19.05
CA ALA A 31 -3.97 -0.80 18.03
C ALA A 31 -3.40 -0.78 16.61
N GLY A 32 -4.06 -1.53 15.72
CA GLY A 32 -4.03 -1.29 14.28
C GLY A 32 -3.21 -2.26 13.45
N GLU A 33 -3.38 -3.57 13.62
CA GLU A 33 -3.24 -4.46 12.47
C GLU A 33 -4.41 -4.16 11.53
N LYS A 34 -4.16 -3.28 10.55
CA LYS A 34 -5.00 -3.26 9.36
C LYS A 34 -4.91 -4.66 8.76
N ALA A 35 -6.04 -5.35 8.72
CA ALA A 35 -6.20 -6.50 7.86
C ALA A 35 -5.59 -6.11 6.51
N SER A 36 -4.56 -6.84 6.08
CA SER A 36 -4.16 -6.85 4.69
C SER A 36 -5.32 -7.48 3.95
N GLU A 37 -6.32 -6.65 3.65
CA GLU A 37 -7.34 -6.95 2.69
C GLU A 37 -6.57 -7.23 1.41
N ASN A 38 -6.43 -8.50 1.06
CA ASN A 38 -6.13 -8.91 -0.30
C ASN A 38 -7.35 -8.54 -1.14
N GLU A 39 -7.62 -7.24 -1.21
CA GLU A 39 -8.66 -6.65 -2.01
C GLU A 39 -8.25 -6.99 -3.43
N THR A 40 -9.01 -7.89 -4.04
CA THR A 40 -8.79 -8.24 -5.44
C THR A 40 -9.05 -6.96 -6.21
N ARG A 41 -7.96 -6.26 -6.54
CA ARG A 41 -8.00 -5.02 -7.31
C ARG A 41 -8.38 -5.40 -8.74
N ILE A 42 -9.64 -5.16 -9.07
CA ILE A 42 -10.16 -5.40 -10.40
C ILE A 42 -9.92 -4.12 -11.20
N PRO A 43 -9.10 -4.17 -12.27
CA PRO A 43 -8.91 -3.01 -13.13
C PRO A 43 -10.24 -2.63 -13.77
N ALA A 44 -10.50 -1.33 -13.84
CA ALA A 44 -11.67 -0.77 -14.49
C ALA A 44 -11.26 0.32 -15.46
N THR A 45 -12.07 0.51 -16.51
CA THR A 45 -11.92 1.65 -17.40
C THR A 45 -12.57 2.88 -16.77
N TRP A 46 -11.83 3.97 -16.77
CA TRP A 46 -12.26 5.26 -16.25
C TRP A 46 -12.25 6.29 -17.37
N SER A 47 -13.33 7.07 -17.48
CA SER A 47 -13.43 8.16 -18.46
C SER A 47 -12.95 9.46 -17.84
N PHE A 48 -12.10 10.18 -18.54
CA PHE A 48 -11.65 11.51 -18.14
C PHE A 48 -12.74 12.56 -18.43
N THR A 49 -13.01 13.43 -17.46
CA THR A 49 -14.12 14.41 -17.47
C THR A 49 -13.73 15.78 -16.94
N GLY A 50 -12.46 15.98 -16.57
CA GLY A 50 -11.98 17.22 -15.95
C GLY A 50 -10.90 17.93 -16.75
N THR A 51 -10.04 18.65 -16.04
CA THR A 51 -8.99 19.52 -16.63
C THR A 51 -7.57 19.05 -16.37
N ASN A 52 -7.37 18.15 -15.40
CA ASN A 52 -6.07 17.60 -15.02
C ASN A 52 -6.12 16.07 -15.02
N PRO A 53 -5.50 15.38 -16.00
CA PRO A 53 -5.44 13.92 -16.07
C PRO A 53 -4.64 13.23 -14.95
N LEU A 54 -3.85 13.99 -14.17
CA LEU A 54 -3.12 13.45 -13.01
C LEU A 54 -3.93 13.50 -11.71
N ASP A 55 -5.14 14.09 -11.76
CA ASP A 55 -6.08 14.17 -10.65
C ASP A 55 -7.14 13.07 -10.80
N SER A 56 -7.17 12.14 -9.85
CA SER A 56 -8.11 11.01 -9.88
C SER A 56 -9.58 11.46 -9.75
N SER A 57 -9.84 12.65 -9.20
CA SER A 57 -11.21 13.19 -9.09
C SER A 57 -11.81 13.62 -10.42
N HIS A 58 -11.00 13.71 -11.48
CA HIS A 58 -11.44 14.06 -12.82
C HIS A 58 -11.83 12.86 -13.67
N TYR A 59 -11.94 11.69 -13.04
CA TYR A 59 -12.33 10.45 -13.69
C TYR A 59 -13.67 9.94 -13.14
N THR A 60 -14.49 9.41 -14.04
CA THR A 60 -15.72 8.70 -13.69
C THR A 60 -15.64 7.24 -14.12
N LEU A 61 -16.15 6.35 -13.27
CA LEU A 61 -16.32 4.95 -13.62
C LEU A 61 -17.41 4.83 -14.68
N GLY A 62 -17.14 4.13 -15.78
CA GLY A 62 -18.13 3.96 -16.84
C GLY A 62 -17.53 3.60 -18.19
N GLN A 63 -18.39 3.49 -19.20
CA GLN A 63 -17.91 3.30 -20.57
C GLN A 63 -17.03 4.47 -20.98
N PRO A 64 -15.88 4.22 -21.65
CA PRO A 64 -15.04 5.28 -22.19
C PRO A 64 -15.91 6.23 -23.00
N LEU A 65 -16.01 7.48 -22.52
CA LEU A 65 -16.62 8.55 -23.31
C LEU A 65 -15.81 8.66 -24.61
N PRO A 66 -16.47 8.86 -25.76
CA PRO A 66 -15.74 9.14 -26.98
C PRO A 66 -14.80 10.32 -26.72
N CYS A 67 -13.59 10.25 -27.25
CA CYS A 67 -12.68 11.39 -27.31
C CYS A 67 -13.37 12.50 -28.11
N ASN A 68 -14.10 13.37 -27.41
CA ASN A 68 -14.92 14.42 -28.01
C ASN A 68 -14.03 15.52 -28.64
N ASP A 69 -14.69 16.53 -29.21
CA ASP A 69 -14.14 17.55 -30.12
C ASP A 69 -12.97 18.41 -29.60
N VAL A 70 -12.50 18.21 -28.37
CA VAL A 70 -11.27 18.85 -27.87
C VAL A 70 -10.05 18.15 -28.49
N PRO A 71 -9.21 18.84 -29.27
CA PRO A 71 -7.93 18.29 -29.71
C PRO A 71 -7.02 18.00 -28.50
N GLU A 72 -6.14 17.01 -28.64
CA GLU A 72 -5.02 16.77 -27.69
C GLU A 72 -5.44 16.46 -26.24
N GLN A 73 -6.15 15.35 -26.03
CA GLN A 73 -6.62 14.99 -24.68
C GLN A 73 -6.62 13.49 -24.43
N ILE A 74 -6.32 13.10 -23.19
CA ILE A 74 -6.56 11.75 -22.66
C ILE A 74 -8.05 11.57 -22.38
N CYS A 75 -8.66 10.51 -22.89
CA CYS A 75 -10.10 10.27 -22.78
C CYS A 75 -10.43 9.13 -21.82
N SER A 76 -9.56 8.12 -21.75
CA SER A 76 -9.75 6.98 -20.85
C SER A 76 -8.45 6.39 -20.35
N ILE A 77 -8.53 5.84 -19.14
CA ILE A 77 -7.46 5.06 -18.52
C ILE A 77 -8.00 3.73 -18.01
N GLU A 78 -7.13 2.77 -17.76
CA GLU A 78 -7.39 1.58 -16.97
C GLU A 78 -6.66 1.69 -15.63
N ALA A 79 -7.42 1.57 -14.54
CA ALA A 79 -6.89 1.60 -13.19
C ALA A 79 -7.84 0.90 -12.22
N ASP A 80 -7.31 0.42 -11.10
CA ASP A 80 -8.14 -0.12 -10.02
C ASP A 80 -8.93 0.99 -9.34
N ALA A 81 -10.01 0.64 -8.66
CA ALA A 81 -10.73 1.60 -7.82
C ALA A 81 -10.03 1.80 -6.47
N SER A 82 -9.90 3.06 -6.04
CA SER A 82 -9.60 3.48 -4.67
C SER A 82 -10.82 4.21 -4.11
N GLY A 83 -11.87 3.44 -3.82
CA GLY A 83 -13.20 3.99 -3.49
C GLY A 83 -13.95 4.47 -4.74
N SER A 84 -14.26 5.77 -4.80
CA SER A 84 -15.04 6.36 -5.92
C SER A 84 -14.19 6.83 -7.11
N TYR A 85 -12.87 6.70 -7.02
CA TYR A 85 -11.91 7.24 -7.99
C TYR A 85 -10.89 6.16 -8.41
N PRO A 86 -10.21 6.32 -9.55
CA PRO A 86 -9.10 5.43 -9.90
C PRO A 86 -7.93 5.58 -8.91
N ASP A 87 -7.27 4.47 -8.60
CA ASP A 87 -6.00 4.44 -7.88
C ASP A 87 -4.86 4.86 -8.81
N LEU A 88 -4.57 6.16 -8.85
CA LEU A 88 -3.44 6.74 -9.59
C LEU A 88 -2.14 6.63 -8.78
N THR A 89 -1.57 5.43 -8.74
CA THR A 89 -0.24 5.18 -8.18
C THR A 89 0.81 6.05 -8.89
N PRO A 90 2.01 6.26 -8.28
CA PRO A 90 3.08 7.01 -8.95
C PRO A 90 3.45 6.46 -10.33
N GLU A 91 3.40 5.14 -10.51
CA GLU A 91 3.65 4.47 -11.79
C GLU A 91 2.58 4.84 -12.83
N ARG A 92 1.29 4.72 -12.48
CA ARG A 92 0.19 5.13 -13.37
C ARG A 92 0.22 6.62 -13.72
N LYS A 93 0.65 7.47 -12.78
CA LYS A 93 0.84 8.90 -13.05
C LYS A 93 1.99 9.15 -14.03
N ALA A 94 3.06 8.36 -13.95
CA ALA A 94 4.16 8.46 -14.91
C ALA A 94 3.69 8.05 -16.32
N ASP A 95 2.94 6.95 -16.44
CA ASP A 95 2.33 6.51 -17.70
C ASP A 95 1.40 7.58 -18.29
N ILE A 96 0.60 8.25 -17.47
CA ILE A 96 -0.26 9.36 -17.89
C ILE A 96 0.60 10.54 -18.36
N GLN A 97 1.63 10.91 -17.60
CA GLN A 97 2.52 12.02 -17.94
C GLN A 97 3.25 11.80 -19.26
N GLU A 98 3.70 10.57 -19.55
CA GLU A 98 4.35 10.24 -20.83
C GLU A 98 3.45 10.56 -22.03
N VAL A 99 2.17 10.21 -21.95
CA VAL A 99 1.20 10.51 -23.02
C VAL A 99 0.93 12.01 -23.10
N LEU A 100 0.84 12.71 -21.97
CA LEU A 100 0.69 14.17 -21.96
C LEU A 100 1.91 14.87 -22.58
N ASP A 101 3.12 14.44 -22.24
CA ASP A 101 4.34 14.99 -22.81
C ASP A 101 4.38 14.76 -24.33
N ALA A 102 3.97 13.59 -24.81
CA ALA A 102 3.90 13.33 -26.25
C ALA A 102 2.88 14.24 -26.95
N LEU A 103 1.70 14.44 -26.34
CA LEU A 103 0.68 15.36 -26.85
C LEU A 103 1.19 16.81 -26.88
N ASP A 104 1.76 17.30 -25.77
CA ASP A 104 2.27 18.68 -25.64
C ASP A 104 3.44 18.98 -26.59
N ASN A 105 4.22 17.97 -26.96
CA ASN A 105 5.36 18.10 -27.87
C ASN A 105 5.01 17.83 -29.35
N ASN A 106 3.72 17.63 -29.69
CA ASN A 106 3.27 17.24 -31.02
C ASN A 106 3.96 15.96 -31.53
N GLU A 107 4.31 15.06 -30.61
CA GLU A 107 4.81 13.72 -30.92
C GLU A 107 3.64 12.75 -31.10
N VAL A 108 3.89 11.61 -31.72
CA VAL A 108 2.86 10.58 -31.89
C VAL A 108 2.66 9.88 -30.54
N PRO A 109 1.56 10.10 -29.82
CA PRO A 109 1.32 9.41 -28.55
C PRO A 109 0.95 7.96 -28.82
N SER A 110 1.09 7.11 -27.81
CA SER A 110 0.65 5.72 -27.88
C SER A 110 -0.04 5.31 -26.59
N THR A 111 -0.91 4.31 -26.66
CA THR A 111 -1.53 3.74 -25.46
C THR A 111 -0.48 2.96 -24.69
N ASN A 112 -0.59 2.94 -23.37
CA ASN A 112 0.30 2.18 -22.49
C ASN A 112 -0.52 1.37 -21.48
N ASN A 113 0.11 0.90 -20.41
CA ASN A 113 -0.55 0.08 -19.39
C ASN A 113 -1.67 0.83 -18.65
N THR A 114 -1.63 2.17 -18.65
CA THR A 114 -2.60 3.01 -17.95
C THR A 114 -3.51 3.74 -18.94
N VAL A 115 -2.98 4.45 -19.92
CA VAL A 115 -3.76 5.23 -20.88
C VAL A 115 -4.28 4.33 -22.00
N THR A 116 -5.60 4.15 -22.03
CA THR A 116 -6.29 3.28 -22.99
C THR A 116 -6.92 4.04 -24.15
N GLY A 117 -7.01 5.37 -24.05
CA GLY A 117 -7.56 6.21 -25.12
C GLY A 117 -7.15 7.67 -24.98
N PHE A 118 -6.74 8.26 -26.10
CA PHE A 118 -6.42 9.67 -26.26
C PHE A 118 -6.76 10.13 -27.68
N ARG A 119 -6.76 11.44 -27.90
CA ARG A 119 -6.85 12.07 -29.21
C ARG A 119 -5.62 12.93 -29.45
N SER A 120 -4.89 12.67 -30.53
CA SER A 120 -3.91 13.59 -31.10
C SER A 120 -4.58 14.55 -32.09
N GLU A 121 -3.92 15.65 -32.46
CA GLU A 121 -4.38 16.57 -33.52
C GLU A 121 -4.78 15.87 -34.83
#